data_AF-A0A1Z4QXQ3-F1
#
_entry.id   AF-A0A1Z4QXQ3-F1
#
_cell.length_a   1.000
_cell.length_b   1.000
_cell.length_c   1.000
_cell.angle_alpha   90.00
_cell.angle_beta   90.00
_cell.angle_gamma   90.00
#
_symmetry.space_group_name_H-M   'P 1'
#
loop_
_entity.id
_entity.type
_entity.pdbx_description
1 polymer ?
#
loop_
_entity_poly.entity_id
_entity_poly.type
_entity_poly.pdbx_seq_one_letter_code
_entity_poly.pdbx_strand_id
1 'polypeptide(L)'
;MSNSQIRIYTQIPPGEAWISKYGAALPIFTCVLGFTETALIPGISAAGLTPNDRKYTACADAEFLYYGAQNNPRYSLPPLTDGASPVLISRAVVEELKLPLYIFNAGLPQPPNLPAIDLGGIPALCLSTGKAMKLEIVRHLFEQGLIWGEKLAQASNYEYLNQPQDQSQDKYLVLSECVVGGTTTALAILTGLGLDAAGKVNSSHPTCNHAQKWQIVQQGLEKLGKREIGEDGIRSWLPLELVAAVGDPMQVVVAGMAIAASRSCGVMLAGGTQMLAVYALARALARTYNLEWQPRQIVVGTTRWVTEDATGGTVELAQLIGDIPLIATQLNFHNSRYPQLRAYEQGFVKEGVGAGAACIAAHLRDNWQQEQLLKAIELQISRLELLKKN
;
A
#
# COMPACT_ATOMS: atom_id res chain seq x y z
N MET A 1 -0.37 21.86 23.84
CA MET A 1 -0.11 21.81 22.38
C MET A 1 0.26 20.38 22.03
N SER A 2 -0.72 19.56 21.68
CA SER A 2 -0.53 18.17 21.26
C SER A 2 -1.45 17.96 20.06
N ASN A 3 -1.05 18.53 18.93
CA ASN A 3 -1.83 18.55 17.69
C ASN A 3 -0.96 17.99 16.55
N SER A 4 -0.31 16.85 16.80
CA SER A 4 0.45 16.18 15.74
C SER A 4 -0.53 15.44 14.83
N GLN A 5 -0.51 15.72 13.53
CA GLN A 5 -1.30 14.98 12.53
C GLN A 5 -0.73 13.58 12.27
N ILE A 6 0.32 13.17 12.96
CA ILE A 6 0.93 11.87 12.83
C ILE A 6 1.16 11.25 14.22
N ARG A 7 1.08 9.91 14.29
CA ARG A 7 1.37 9.16 15.50
C ARG A 7 2.22 7.94 15.15
N ILE A 8 3.24 7.67 15.95
CA ILE A 8 4.08 6.48 15.86
C ILE A 8 3.56 5.46 16.87
N TYR A 9 3.18 4.27 16.39
CA TYR A 9 2.56 3.22 17.21
C TYR A 9 3.56 2.13 17.65
N THR A 10 4.62 1.91 16.87
CA THR A 10 5.67 0.91 17.14
C THR A 10 7.03 1.47 16.79
N GLN A 11 8.09 0.93 17.41
CA GLN A 11 9.48 1.34 17.17
C GLN A 11 9.64 2.87 17.20
N ILE A 12 9.21 3.49 18.31
CA ILE A 12 9.09 4.95 18.43
C ILE A 12 10.43 5.65 18.15
N PRO A 13 11.56 5.33 18.80
CA PRO A 13 12.80 6.06 18.56
C PRO A 13 13.32 5.92 17.10
N PRO A 14 13.31 4.73 16.46
CA PRO A 14 13.61 4.63 15.04
C PRO A 14 12.65 5.43 14.14
N GLY A 15 11.34 5.45 14.45
CA GLY A 15 10.36 6.25 13.72
C GLY A 15 10.59 7.75 13.83
N GLU A 16 10.91 8.25 15.03
CA GLU A 16 11.26 9.65 15.28
C GLU A 16 12.55 10.04 14.53
N ALA A 17 13.56 9.17 14.55
CA ALA A 17 14.80 9.37 13.81
C ALA A 17 14.56 9.43 12.30
N TRP A 18 13.69 8.56 11.77
CA TRP A 18 13.32 8.57 10.35
C TRP A 18 12.60 9.87 9.97
N ILE A 19 11.60 10.28 10.76
CA ILE A 19 10.88 11.55 10.55
C ILE A 19 11.82 12.75 10.63
N SER A 20 12.72 12.79 11.61
CA SER A 20 13.68 13.89 11.75
C SER A 20 14.61 13.99 10.55
N LYS A 21 14.98 12.86 9.94
CA LYS A 21 15.87 12.82 8.77
C LYS A 21 15.14 13.23 7.48
N TYR A 22 13.93 12.71 7.28
CA TYR A 22 13.23 12.84 6.00
C TYR A 22 12.09 13.88 6.00
N GLY A 23 11.80 14.51 7.13
CA GLY A 23 10.61 15.34 7.33
C GLY A 23 10.44 16.48 6.33
N ALA A 24 11.53 17.16 5.95
CA ALA A 24 11.47 18.27 4.99
C ALA A 24 11.59 17.83 3.51
N ALA A 25 11.81 16.54 3.25
CA ALA A 25 12.08 16.06 1.90
C ALA A 25 10.80 15.99 1.06
N LEU A 26 10.89 16.36 -0.21
CA LEU A 26 9.83 16.09 -1.20
C LEU A 26 9.91 14.61 -1.62
N PRO A 27 8.91 13.76 -1.29
CA PRO A 27 8.96 12.38 -1.71
C PRO A 27 8.66 12.20 -3.18
N ILE A 28 9.20 11.13 -3.76
CA ILE A 28 8.66 10.54 -4.99
C ILE A 28 7.52 9.60 -4.58
N PHE A 29 6.32 9.87 -5.09
CA PHE A 29 5.14 9.05 -4.86
C PHE A 29 5.04 7.98 -5.95
N THR A 30 4.88 6.73 -5.54
CA THR A 30 4.68 5.62 -6.47
C THR A 30 3.41 4.85 -6.13
N CYS A 31 2.75 4.30 -7.13
CA CYS A 31 1.63 3.38 -6.93
C CYS A 31 1.85 2.12 -7.78
N VAL A 32 2.02 0.98 -7.11
CA VAL A 32 2.16 -0.33 -7.76
C VAL A 32 0.81 -1.02 -7.81
N LEU A 33 0.32 -1.20 -9.03
CA LEU A 33 -0.97 -1.82 -9.32
C LEU A 33 -0.80 -3.31 -9.52
N GLY A 34 -1.72 -4.09 -8.95
CA GLY A 34 -1.75 -5.55 -9.14
C GLY A 34 -3.16 -6.09 -9.04
N PHE A 35 -3.33 -7.32 -9.52
CA PHE A 35 -4.61 -8.02 -9.41
C PHE A 35 -4.41 -9.45 -8.93
N THR A 36 -5.38 -9.92 -8.15
CA THR A 36 -5.54 -11.34 -7.81
C THR A 36 -6.99 -11.74 -8.02
N GLU A 37 -7.25 -12.92 -8.58
CA GLU A 37 -8.61 -13.48 -8.69
C GLU A 37 -9.24 -13.75 -7.33
N THR A 38 -8.46 -13.75 -6.23
CA THR A 38 -9.02 -13.73 -4.87
C THR A 38 -9.99 -12.56 -4.69
N ALA A 39 -9.77 -11.44 -5.37
CA ALA A 39 -10.68 -10.29 -5.43
C ALA A 39 -12.08 -10.63 -5.95
N LEU A 40 -12.24 -11.73 -6.70
CA LEU A 40 -13.52 -12.10 -7.31
C LEU A 40 -14.42 -12.89 -6.36
N ILE A 41 -13.89 -13.38 -5.24
CA ILE A 41 -14.67 -14.12 -4.25
C ILE A 41 -15.74 -13.21 -3.64
N PRO A 42 -17.03 -13.59 -3.66
CA PRO A 42 -18.09 -12.78 -3.05
C PRO A 42 -17.80 -12.43 -1.59
N GLY A 43 -17.95 -11.16 -1.23
CA GLY A 43 -17.72 -10.70 0.14
C GLY A 43 -16.24 -10.64 0.59
N ILE A 44 -15.27 -10.97 -0.27
CA ILE A 44 -13.84 -10.93 0.15
C ILE A 44 -13.33 -9.51 0.47
N SER A 45 -13.93 -8.51 -0.19
CA SER A 45 -13.54 -7.11 -0.18
C SER A 45 -14.73 -6.26 -0.56
N ALA A 46 -14.79 -5.06 0.03
CA ALA A 46 -15.74 -3.98 -0.26
C ALA A 46 -15.16 -2.89 -1.19
N ALA A 47 -13.89 -3.02 -1.61
CA ALA A 47 -13.26 -2.10 -2.57
C ALA A 47 -13.74 -2.39 -4.00
N GLY A 48 -14.99 -1.99 -4.27
CA GLY A 48 -15.79 -2.34 -5.44
C GLY A 48 -17.01 -3.17 -5.04
N LEU A 49 -18.21 -2.73 -5.44
CA LEU A 49 -19.49 -3.31 -5.01
C LEU A 49 -19.69 -4.76 -5.49
N THR A 50 -19.26 -5.07 -6.71
CA THR A 50 -19.40 -6.40 -7.32
C THR A 50 -18.03 -7.03 -7.66
N PRO A 51 -17.94 -8.36 -7.84
CA PRO A 51 -16.74 -8.98 -8.41
C PRO A 51 -16.26 -8.35 -9.71
N ASN A 52 -17.16 -7.83 -10.56
CA ASN A 52 -16.78 -7.17 -11.80
C ASN A 52 -16.15 -5.79 -11.55
N ASP A 53 -16.70 -5.00 -10.62
CA ASP A 53 -16.12 -3.70 -10.25
C ASP A 53 -14.69 -3.85 -9.70
N ARG A 54 -14.49 -4.91 -8.91
CA ARG A 54 -13.18 -5.27 -8.31
C ARG A 54 -12.11 -5.59 -9.34
N LYS A 55 -12.46 -5.98 -10.58
CA LYS A 55 -11.50 -6.19 -11.68
C LYS A 55 -10.84 -4.90 -12.16
N TYR A 56 -11.58 -3.79 -12.09
CA TYR A 56 -11.17 -2.51 -12.69
C TYR A 56 -10.83 -1.45 -11.64
N THR A 57 -11.00 -1.74 -10.36
CA THR A 57 -10.76 -0.78 -9.26
C THR A 57 -9.35 -0.20 -9.32
N ALA A 58 -8.33 -1.04 -9.49
CA ALA A 58 -6.94 -0.56 -9.60
C ALA A 58 -6.71 0.33 -10.84
N CYS A 59 -7.35 0.03 -11.97
CA CYS A 59 -7.27 0.90 -13.16
C CYS A 59 -7.97 2.25 -12.92
N ALA A 60 -9.17 2.22 -12.31
CA ALA A 60 -9.95 3.42 -12.00
C ALA A 60 -9.23 4.33 -10.99
N ASP A 61 -8.68 3.75 -9.92
CA ASP A 61 -7.89 4.48 -8.93
C ASP A 61 -6.62 5.06 -9.57
N ALA A 62 -5.92 4.31 -10.42
CA ALA A 62 -4.74 4.82 -11.09
C ALA A 62 -5.05 5.99 -12.04
N GLU A 63 -6.11 5.87 -12.85
CA GLU A 63 -6.56 6.94 -13.75
C GLU A 63 -6.92 8.20 -12.98
N PHE A 64 -7.65 8.05 -11.86
CA PHE A 64 -8.02 9.18 -11.02
C PHE A 64 -6.80 9.79 -10.31
N LEU A 65 -5.86 8.97 -9.83
CA LEU A 65 -4.63 9.46 -9.20
C LEU A 65 -3.81 10.32 -10.18
N TYR A 66 -3.74 9.90 -11.45
CA TYR A 66 -2.94 10.58 -12.48
C TYR A 66 -3.64 11.81 -13.06
N TYR A 67 -4.88 11.67 -13.54
CA TYR A 67 -5.59 12.74 -14.23
C TYR A 67 -6.44 13.64 -13.31
N GLY A 68 -6.80 13.15 -12.12
CA GLY A 68 -7.73 13.81 -11.22
C GLY A 68 -9.17 13.82 -11.74
N ALA A 69 -10.02 14.58 -11.05
CA ALA A 69 -11.44 14.62 -11.35
C ALA A 69 -11.75 15.14 -12.77
N GLN A 70 -10.96 16.08 -13.32
CA GLN A 70 -11.31 16.84 -14.53
C GLN A 70 -11.29 16.05 -15.85
N ASN A 71 -10.82 14.80 -15.84
CA ASN A 71 -10.74 13.96 -17.03
C ASN A 71 -11.94 13.00 -17.09
N ASN A 72 -12.41 12.67 -18.30
CA ASN A 72 -13.42 11.63 -18.49
C ASN A 72 -12.71 10.26 -18.50
N PRO A 73 -12.81 9.47 -17.42
CA PRO A 73 -12.00 8.26 -17.29
C PRO A 73 -12.55 7.15 -18.18
N ARG A 74 -11.67 6.23 -18.58
CA ARG A 74 -12.11 4.97 -19.19
C ARG A 74 -12.78 4.08 -18.14
N TYR A 75 -12.26 4.10 -16.92
CA TYR A 75 -12.85 3.42 -15.77
C TYR A 75 -13.23 4.43 -14.68
N SER A 76 -14.53 4.63 -14.48
CA SER A 76 -15.04 5.40 -13.34
C SER A 76 -14.67 4.72 -12.02
N LEU A 77 -14.44 5.53 -10.97
CA LEU A 77 -14.27 5.01 -9.61
C LEU A 77 -15.47 4.09 -9.27
N PRO A 78 -15.20 2.84 -8.87
CA PRO A 78 -16.26 1.86 -8.71
C PRO A 78 -17.20 2.24 -7.56
N PRO A 79 -18.49 1.90 -7.65
CA PRO A 79 -19.39 2.07 -6.52
C PRO A 79 -18.90 1.22 -5.34
N LEU A 80 -19.10 1.74 -4.13
CA LEU A 80 -18.81 1.07 -2.87
C LEU A 80 -20.13 0.86 -2.11
N THR A 81 -20.14 -0.08 -1.15
CA THR A 81 -21.29 -0.25 -0.25
C THR A 81 -21.55 1.03 0.55
N ASP A 82 -20.48 1.60 1.09
CA ASP A 82 -20.41 2.93 1.69
C ASP A 82 -18.95 3.40 1.57
N GLY A 83 -18.71 4.69 1.77
CA GLY A 83 -17.38 5.27 1.63
C GLY A 83 -17.10 5.87 0.26
N ALA A 84 -15.89 6.39 0.13
CA ALA A 84 -15.31 6.89 -1.10
C ALA A 84 -13.93 6.25 -1.33
N SER A 85 -13.49 6.09 -2.58
CA SER A 85 -12.16 5.53 -2.85
C SER A 85 -11.06 6.36 -2.16
N PRO A 86 -10.07 5.72 -1.53
CA PRO A 86 -8.99 6.42 -0.83
C PRO A 86 -8.08 7.16 -1.81
N VAL A 87 -8.17 6.88 -3.11
CA VAL A 87 -7.49 7.66 -4.16
C VAL A 87 -7.80 9.16 -4.08
N LEU A 88 -8.99 9.55 -3.59
CA LEU A 88 -9.35 10.96 -3.40
C LEU A 88 -8.41 11.65 -2.41
N ILE A 89 -7.96 10.91 -1.41
CA ILE A 89 -7.02 11.38 -0.39
C ILE A 89 -5.63 11.54 -1.01
N SER A 90 -5.14 10.49 -1.67
CA SER A 90 -3.82 10.51 -2.32
C SER A 90 -3.75 11.57 -3.41
N ARG A 91 -4.77 11.69 -4.26
CA ARG A 91 -4.84 12.69 -5.33
C ARG A 91 -4.81 14.11 -4.77
N ALA A 92 -5.55 14.39 -3.70
CA ALA A 92 -5.57 15.72 -3.09
C ALA A 92 -4.16 16.18 -2.71
N VAL A 93 -3.36 15.30 -2.10
CA VAL A 93 -1.98 15.63 -1.73
C VAL A 93 -1.04 15.65 -2.93
N VAL A 94 -1.10 14.62 -3.80
CA VAL A 94 -0.21 14.50 -4.97
C VAL A 94 -0.36 15.71 -5.88
N GLU A 95 -1.59 16.18 -6.10
CA GLU A 95 -1.88 17.35 -6.93
C GLU A 95 -1.40 18.66 -6.29
N GLU A 96 -1.81 18.93 -5.04
CA GLU A 96 -1.51 20.20 -4.37
C GLU A 96 -0.02 20.38 -4.08
N LEU A 97 0.67 19.29 -3.72
CA LEU A 97 2.11 19.30 -3.44
C LEU A 97 2.97 19.04 -4.68
N LYS A 98 2.35 18.79 -5.83
CA LYS A 98 3.00 18.44 -7.10
C LYS A 98 4.02 17.31 -6.93
N LEU A 99 3.62 16.26 -6.21
CA LEU A 99 4.53 15.15 -5.93
C LEU A 99 4.90 14.45 -7.26
N PRO A 100 6.19 14.15 -7.50
CA PRO A 100 6.59 13.27 -8.59
C PRO A 100 5.82 11.94 -8.48
N LEU A 101 5.10 11.56 -9.53
CA LEU A 101 4.22 10.39 -9.53
C LEU A 101 4.68 9.34 -10.56
N TYR A 102 4.93 8.11 -10.09
CA TYR A 102 5.18 6.95 -10.94
C TYR A 102 4.14 5.87 -10.69
N ILE A 103 3.46 5.43 -11.74
CA ILE A 103 2.48 4.34 -11.67
C ILE A 103 3.07 3.11 -12.35
N PHE A 104 3.02 1.98 -11.65
CA PHE A 104 3.57 0.70 -12.11
C PHE A 104 2.46 -0.33 -12.29
N ASN A 105 2.45 -1.02 -13.42
CA ASN A 105 1.61 -2.19 -13.64
C ASN A 105 2.42 -3.46 -13.34
N ALA A 106 2.17 -4.09 -12.20
CA ALA A 106 2.81 -5.35 -11.82
C ALA A 106 2.04 -6.58 -12.34
N GLY A 107 0.82 -6.42 -12.87
CA GLY A 107 0.00 -7.54 -13.33
C GLY A 107 -1.49 -7.26 -13.22
N LEU A 108 -2.01 -6.37 -14.05
CA LEU A 108 -3.44 -6.10 -14.18
C LEU A 108 -4.08 -6.94 -15.32
N PRO A 109 -5.39 -7.27 -15.24
CA PRO A 109 -6.08 -8.00 -16.31
C PRO A 109 -6.18 -7.20 -17.60
N GLN A 110 -6.21 -5.87 -17.47
CA GLN A 110 -6.18 -4.92 -18.57
C GLN A 110 -5.20 -3.80 -18.21
N PRO A 111 -4.41 -3.29 -19.18
CA PRO A 111 -3.53 -2.16 -18.93
C PRO A 111 -4.35 -0.91 -18.56
N PRO A 112 -3.85 -0.05 -17.64
CA PRO A 112 -4.54 1.19 -17.27
C PRO A 112 -4.48 2.20 -18.43
N ASN A 113 -5.48 3.08 -18.55
CA ASN A 113 -5.54 4.08 -19.63
C ASN A 113 -4.73 5.36 -19.31
N LEU A 114 -3.47 5.19 -18.89
CA LEU A 114 -2.58 6.27 -18.49
C LEU A 114 -1.11 5.88 -18.70
N PRO A 115 -0.16 6.84 -18.66
CA PRO A 115 1.28 6.55 -18.71
C PRO A 115 1.73 5.75 -17.47
N ALA A 116 1.74 4.42 -17.58
CA ALA A 116 2.19 3.50 -16.55
C ALA A 116 3.41 2.72 -17.02
N ILE A 117 4.31 2.41 -16.09
CA ILE A 117 5.46 1.54 -16.32
C ILE A 117 4.98 0.10 -16.22
N ASP A 118 5.04 -0.63 -17.33
CA ASP A 118 4.76 -2.06 -17.34
C ASP A 118 5.97 -2.85 -16.83
N LEU A 119 5.74 -3.67 -15.79
CA LEU A 119 6.76 -4.52 -15.19
C LEU A 119 6.74 -5.95 -15.74
N GLY A 120 5.94 -6.24 -16.77
CA GLY A 120 5.94 -7.55 -17.44
C GLY A 120 5.36 -8.68 -16.60
N GLY A 121 4.54 -8.35 -15.60
CA GLY A 121 3.85 -9.34 -14.77
C GLY A 121 2.50 -9.78 -15.33
N ILE A 122 1.79 -10.61 -14.57
CA ILE A 122 0.47 -11.13 -14.93
C ILE A 122 -0.47 -11.07 -13.72
N PRO A 123 -1.80 -11.03 -13.95
CA PRO A 123 -2.81 -11.26 -12.92
C PRO A 123 -2.51 -12.53 -12.12
N ALA A 124 -2.56 -12.45 -10.79
CA ALA A 124 -2.48 -13.64 -9.95
C ALA A 124 -3.81 -14.41 -9.98
N LEU A 125 -3.72 -15.74 -10.07
CA LEU A 125 -4.83 -16.64 -9.78
C LEU A 125 -5.23 -16.54 -8.31
N CYS A 126 -6.38 -17.10 -7.97
CA CYS A 126 -6.84 -17.09 -6.59
C CYS A 126 -5.85 -17.86 -5.69
N LEU A 127 -5.46 -17.27 -4.57
CA LEU A 127 -4.50 -17.88 -3.64
C LEU A 127 -4.94 -19.25 -3.11
N SER A 128 -6.25 -19.55 -3.08
CA SER A 128 -6.75 -20.87 -2.69
C SER A 128 -6.31 -21.99 -3.63
N THR A 129 -5.81 -21.66 -4.82
CA THR A 129 -5.22 -22.62 -5.76
C THR A 129 -3.85 -23.13 -5.31
N GLY A 130 -3.15 -22.39 -4.43
CA GLY A 130 -1.74 -22.64 -4.10
C GLY A 130 -0.79 -22.43 -5.28
N LYS A 131 -1.25 -21.75 -6.34
CA LYS A 131 -0.52 -21.48 -7.59
C LYS A 131 -0.89 -20.10 -8.13
N ALA A 132 -0.89 -19.08 -7.27
CA ALA A 132 -1.24 -17.70 -7.61
C ALA A 132 -0.49 -17.18 -8.85
N MET A 133 0.79 -17.46 -8.98
CA MET A 133 1.62 -17.08 -10.13
C MET A 133 2.65 -18.16 -10.44
N LYS A 134 3.17 -18.18 -11.67
CA LYS A 134 4.34 -19.01 -11.97
C LYS A 134 5.58 -18.43 -11.28
N LEU A 135 6.45 -19.30 -10.76
CA LEU A 135 7.68 -18.89 -10.08
C LEU A 135 8.59 -18.02 -10.97
N GLU A 136 8.63 -18.28 -12.28
CA GLU A 136 9.36 -17.47 -13.26
C GLU A 136 8.91 -16.00 -13.29
N ILE A 137 7.60 -15.77 -13.22
CA ILE A 137 7.02 -14.42 -13.16
C ILE A 137 7.38 -13.76 -11.83
N VAL A 138 7.30 -14.49 -10.72
CA VAL A 138 7.63 -13.95 -9.40
C VAL A 138 9.10 -13.53 -9.32
N ARG A 139 10.02 -14.33 -9.89
CA ARG A 139 11.44 -13.98 -10.01
C ARG A 139 11.63 -12.74 -10.88
N HIS A 140 10.98 -12.68 -12.03
CA HIS A 140 11.03 -11.52 -12.92
C HIS A 140 10.55 -10.24 -12.22
N LEU A 141 9.39 -10.28 -11.56
CA LEU A 141 8.83 -9.14 -10.84
C LEU A 141 9.71 -8.72 -9.66
N PHE A 142 10.36 -9.66 -8.98
CA PHE A 142 11.34 -9.36 -7.94
C PHE A 142 12.53 -8.59 -8.50
N GLU A 143 13.12 -9.06 -9.60
CA GLU A 143 14.22 -8.38 -10.30
C GLU A 143 13.81 -6.99 -10.79
N GLN A 144 12.60 -6.84 -11.36
CA GLN A 144 12.06 -5.55 -11.73
C GLN A 144 11.91 -4.61 -10.53
N GLY A 145 11.47 -5.14 -9.38
CA GLY A 145 11.41 -4.40 -8.13
C GLY A 145 12.78 -3.86 -7.73
N LEU A 146 13.82 -4.69 -7.75
CA LEU A 146 15.20 -4.27 -7.44
C LEU A 146 15.70 -3.18 -8.40
N ILE A 147 15.48 -3.37 -9.72
CA ILE A 147 15.90 -2.42 -10.76
C ILE A 147 15.22 -1.07 -10.57
N TRP A 148 13.91 -1.05 -10.36
CA TRP A 148 13.17 0.20 -10.20
C TRP A 148 13.39 0.87 -8.85
N GLY A 149 13.60 0.10 -7.79
CA GLY A 149 14.02 0.64 -6.50
C GLY A 149 15.33 1.43 -6.61
N GLU A 150 16.33 0.89 -7.31
CA GLU A 150 17.60 1.57 -7.57
C GLU A 150 17.41 2.82 -8.44
N LYS A 151 16.67 2.72 -9.55
CA LYS A 151 16.39 3.85 -10.46
C LYS A 151 15.70 5.01 -9.73
N LEU A 152 14.65 4.71 -8.96
CA LEU A 152 13.92 5.72 -8.21
C LEU A 152 14.76 6.32 -7.09
N ALA A 153 15.58 5.51 -6.41
CA ALA A 153 16.50 6.02 -5.40
C ALA A 153 17.54 6.96 -6.00
N GLN A 154 17.89 6.85 -7.29
CA GLN A 154 18.81 7.76 -7.98
C GLN A 154 18.13 8.96 -8.64
N ALA A 155 16.82 8.91 -8.87
CA ALA A 155 16.07 9.97 -9.53
C ALA A 155 16.15 11.30 -8.76
N SER A 156 16.29 12.40 -9.50
CA SER A 156 16.20 13.76 -8.96
C SER A 156 14.75 14.22 -8.94
N ASN A 157 14.32 14.86 -7.86
CA ASN A 157 13.03 15.55 -7.75
C ASN A 157 13.15 17.08 -7.99
N TYR A 158 14.29 17.54 -8.52
CA TYR A 158 14.62 18.97 -8.63
C TYR A 158 13.61 19.77 -9.47
N GLU A 159 13.09 19.18 -10.55
CA GLU A 159 12.11 19.83 -11.44
C GLU A 159 10.74 20.09 -10.77
N TYR A 160 10.49 19.47 -9.60
CA TYR A 160 9.26 19.61 -8.83
C TYR A 160 9.39 20.57 -7.64
N LEU A 161 10.56 21.18 -7.45
CA LEU A 161 10.80 22.18 -6.41
C LEU A 161 10.50 23.59 -6.93
N ASN A 162 9.82 24.41 -6.13
CA ASN A 162 9.51 25.79 -6.51
C ASN A 162 10.76 26.69 -6.41
N GLN A 163 11.69 26.40 -5.49
CA GLN A 163 12.95 27.13 -5.32
C GLN A 163 14.14 26.18 -5.09
N PRO A 164 15.34 26.45 -5.64
CA PRO A 164 16.52 25.61 -5.45
C PRO A 164 16.93 25.42 -3.99
N GLN A 165 16.66 26.41 -3.13
CA GLN A 165 16.88 26.33 -1.68
C GLN A 165 15.97 25.36 -0.93
N ASP A 166 14.89 24.88 -1.55
CA ASP A 166 14.00 23.85 -0.95
C ASP A 166 14.58 22.44 -1.11
N GLN A 167 15.79 22.31 -1.65
CA GLN A 167 16.46 21.04 -1.85
C GLN A 167 17.01 20.49 -0.52
N SER A 168 16.28 19.55 0.06
CA SER A 168 16.82 18.64 1.07
C SER A 168 17.88 17.71 0.44
N GLN A 169 18.98 17.46 1.16
CA GLN A 169 19.92 16.40 0.77
C GLN A 169 19.32 15.00 0.97
N ASP A 170 18.42 14.88 1.95
CA ASP A 170 17.69 13.66 2.22
C ASP A 170 16.48 13.52 1.29
N LYS A 171 16.28 12.31 0.77
CA LYS A 171 15.15 11.94 -0.08
C LYS A 171 14.54 10.63 0.40
N TYR A 172 13.25 10.45 0.15
CA TYR A 172 12.58 9.19 0.40
C TYR A 172 11.52 8.89 -0.66
N LEU A 173 11.21 7.60 -0.78
CA LEU A 173 10.17 7.09 -1.67
C LEU A 173 8.92 6.75 -0.87
N VAL A 174 7.75 7.05 -1.44
CA VAL A 174 6.46 6.55 -0.97
C VAL A 174 6.06 5.40 -1.90
N LEU A 175 6.14 4.17 -1.41
CA LEU A 175 5.82 2.95 -2.16
C LEU A 175 4.41 2.49 -1.81
N SER A 176 3.42 2.89 -2.61
CA SER A 176 2.01 2.57 -2.38
C SER A 176 1.48 1.46 -3.29
N GLU A 177 0.26 1.00 -3.02
CA GLU A 177 -0.39 -0.10 -3.74
C GLU A 177 -1.85 0.17 -4.07
N CYS A 178 -2.34 -0.49 -5.12
CA CYS A 178 -3.76 -0.79 -5.26
C CYS A 178 -3.96 -2.24 -5.75
N VAL A 179 -4.35 -3.11 -4.82
CA VAL A 179 -4.69 -4.52 -5.06
C VAL A 179 -5.95 -4.90 -4.29
N VAL A 180 -7.08 -5.05 -4.99
CA VAL A 180 -8.29 -5.59 -4.38
C VAL A 180 -8.05 -7.03 -3.96
N GLY A 181 -8.42 -7.38 -2.72
CA GLY A 181 -8.11 -8.70 -2.14
C GLY A 181 -6.72 -8.79 -1.49
N GLY A 182 -5.90 -7.74 -1.59
CA GLY A 182 -4.52 -7.68 -1.08
C GLY A 182 -4.39 -7.95 0.43
N THR A 183 -5.41 -7.65 1.24
CA THR A 183 -5.40 -8.00 2.68
C THR A 183 -5.43 -9.53 2.91
N THR A 184 -5.98 -10.30 1.98
CA THR A 184 -6.05 -11.77 2.07
C THR A 184 -4.74 -12.40 1.63
N THR A 185 -4.12 -11.91 0.56
CA THR A 185 -2.76 -12.33 0.16
C THR A 185 -1.73 -11.90 1.19
N ALA A 186 -1.89 -10.72 1.82
CA ALA A 186 -1.06 -10.30 2.96
C ALA A 186 -1.14 -11.26 4.15
N LEU A 187 -2.35 -11.71 4.51
CA LEU A 187 -2.54 -12.76 5.53
C LEU A 187 -1.80 -14.04 5.14
N ALA A 188 -1.88 -14.44 3.87
CA ALA A 188 -1.22 -15.64 3.37
C ALA A 188 0.31 -15.57 3.47
N ILE A 189 0.89 -14.43 3.05
CA ILE A 189 2.34 -14.19 3.13
C ILE A 189 2.80 -14.18 4.59
N LEU A 190 2.16 -13.40 5.47
CA LEU A 190 2.55 -13.33 6.88
C LEU A 190 2.48 -14.71 7.56
N THR A 191 1.38 -15.45 7.34
CA THR A 191 1.20 -16.80 7.88
C THR A 191 2.24 -17.77 7.30
N GLY A 192 2.53 -17.68 6.00
CA GLY A 192 3.50 -18.52 5.32
C GLY A 192 4.95 -18.28 5.77
N LEU A 193 5.26 -17.05 6.15
CA LEU A 193 6.53 -16.67 6.78
C LEU A 193 6.60 -17.02 8.28
N GLY A 194 5.55 -17.64 8.83
CA GLY A 194 5.52 -18.15 10.20
C GLY A 194 5.00 -17.17 11.26
N LEU A 195 4.45 -16.01 10.86
CA LEU A 195 3.84 -15.07 11.79
C LEU A 195 2.40 -15.49 12.14
N ASP A 196 2.02 -15.34 13.40
CA ASP A 196 0.63 -15.52 13.84
C ASP A 196 -0.25 -14.33 13.40
N ALA A 197 -0.61 -14.32 12.11
CA ALA A 197 -1.38 -13.22 11.50
C ALA A 197 -2.89 -13.46 11.45
N ALA A 198 -3.36 -14.64 11.83
CA ALA A 198 -4.78 -14.98 11.86
C ALA A 198 -5.54 -14.00 12.77
N GLY A 199 -6.63 -13.44 12.27
CA GLY A 199 -7.43 -12.46 13.02
C GLY A 199 -6.85 -11.04 13.08
N LYS A 200 -5.70 -10.76 12.46
CA LYS A 200 -5.00 -9.48 12.63
C LYS A 200 -4.96 -8.57 11.39
N VAL A 201 -5.25 -9.08 10.19
CA VAL A 201 -5.29 -8.24 8.98
C VAL A 201 -6.53 -7.34 8.92
N ASN A 202 -6.41 -6.13 8.37
CA ASN A 202 -7.57 -5.26 8.19
C ASN A 202 -8.43 -5.68 7.00
N SER A 203 -9.53 -4.96 6.83
CA SER A 203 -10.43 -5.07 5.69
C SER A 203 -11.03 -3.72 5.33
N SER A 204 -11.44 -3.58 4.07
CA SER A 204 -12.28 -2.47 3.61
C SER A 204 -13.71 -2.53 4.17
N HIS A 205 -14.10 -3.67 4.74
CA HIS A 205 -15.36 -3.83 5.47
C HIS A 205 -15.29 -3.16 6.85
N PRO A 206 -16.41 -2.66 7.39
CA PRO A 206 -16.47 -2.09 8.74
C PRO A 206 -16.04 -3.11 9.79
N THR A 207 -16.53 -4.35 9.67
CA THR A 207 -16.07 -5.50 10.45
C THR A 207 -15.29 -6.45 9.56
N CYS A 208 -14.06 -6.81 9.95
CA CYS A 208 -13.23 -7.71 9.16
C CYS A 208 -13.83 -9.11 9.01
N ASN A 209 -13.86 -9.61 7.77
CA ASN A 209 -14.31 -10.95 7.37
C ASN A 209 -13.24 -12.04 7.60
N HIS A 210 -12.68 -12.09 8.82
CA HIS A 210 -11.53 -12.93 9.17
C HIS A 210 -11.72 -14.41 8.85
N ALA A 211 -12.86 -14.99 9.22
CA ALA A 211 -13.13 -16.42 9.01
C ALA A 211 -13.04 -16.80 7.52
N GLN A 212 -13.60 -15.96 6.64
CA GLN A 212 -13.55 -16.17 5.20
C GLN A 212 -12.11 -16.11 4.67
N LYS A 213 -11.37 -15.05 5.05
CA LYS A 213 -9.96 -14.89 4.64
C LYS A 213 -9.12 -16.06 5.12
N TRP A 214 -9.29 -16.46 6.38
CA TRP A 214 -8.54 -17.56 6.99
C TRP A 214 -8.76 -18.88 6.26
N GLN A 215 -10.02 -19.23 5.96
CA GLN A 215 -10.35 -20.44 5.21
C GLN A 215 -9.67 -20.48 3.83
N ILE A 216 -9.66 -19.36 3.10
CA ILE A 216 -9.02 -19.25 1.78
C ILE A 216 -7.49 -19.39 1.89
N VAL A 217 -6.89 -18.75 2.90
CA VAL A 217 -5.44 -18.83 3.16
C VAL A 217 -5.01 -20.25 3.51
N GLN A 218 -5.76 -20.94 4.38
CA GLN A 218 -5.47 -22.34 4.73
C GLN A 218 -5.49 -23.23 3.47
N GLN A 219 -6.51 -23.11 2.63
CA GLN A 219 -6.61 -23.86 1.37
C GLN A 219 -5.41 -23.64 0.43
N GLY A 220 -4.90 -22.41 0.35
CA GLY A 220 -3.72 -22.09 -0.45
C GLY A 220 -2.44 -22.69 0.13
N LEU A 221 -2.20 -22.47 1.42
CA LEU A 221 -0.97 -22.91 2.10
C LEU A 221 -0.88 -24.43 2.24
N GLU A 222 -1.99 -25.14 2.43
CA GLU A 222 -2.02 -26.61 2.50
C GLU A 222 -1.49 -27.27 1.22
N LYS A 223 -1.59 -26.59 0.08
CA LYS A 223 -1.10 -27.08 -1.22
C LYS A 223 0.41 -26.87 -1.42
N LEU A 224 1.06 -26.07 -0.57
CA LEU A 224 2.46 -25.71 -0.69
C LEU A 224 3.44 -26.78 -0.16
N GLY A 225 2.93 -27.93 0.30
CA GLY A 225 3.75 -29.02 0.81
C GLY A 225 4.44 -28.69 2.13
N LYS A 226 5.50 -29.43 2.47
CA LYS A 226 6.19 -29.30 3.77
C LYS A 226 7.10 -28.07 3.80
N ARG A 227 7.12 -27.40 4.94
CA ARG A 227 8.03 -26.29 5.26
C ARG A 227 9.45 -26.80 5.46
N GLU A 228 10.44 -26.05 5.01
CA GLU A 228 11.85 -26.32 5.27
C GLU A 228 12.28 -25.69 6.60
N ILE A 229 13.27 -26.27 7.28
CA ILE A 229 13.82 -25.70 8.52
C ILE A 229 14.90 -24.70 8.12
N GLY A 230 14.66 -23.41 8.38
CA GLY A 230 15.63 -22.35 8.18
C GLY A 230 16.77 -22.37 9.21
N GLU A 231 17.80 -21.58 8.98
CA GLU A 231 18.98 -21.49 9.87
C GLU A 231 18.66 -20.97 11.30
N ASP A 232 17.53 -20.28 11.47
CA ASP A 232 16.99 -19.85 12.77
C ASP A 232 16.12 -20.93 13.46
N GLY A 233 16.01 -22.11 12.86
CA GLY A 233 15.14 -23.18 13.32
C GLY A 233 13.65 -22.95 13.01
N ILE A 234 13.29 -21.87 12.33
CA ILE A 234 11.90 -21.59 11.94
C ILE A 234 11.57 -22.36 10.67
N ARG A 235 10.42 -23.05 10.68
CA ARG A 235 9.90 -23.74 9.50
C ARG A 235 9.16 -22.77 8.60
N SER A 236 9.69 -22.47 7.42
CA SER A 236 9.05 -21.63 6.39
C SER A 236 9.27 -22.18 4.98
N TRP A 237 8.51 -21.67 4.02
CA TRP A 237 8.78 -21.90 2.59
C TRP A 237 9.78 -20.88 2.06
N LEU A 238 10.45 -21.18 0.95
CA LEU A 238 11.27 -20.19 0.25
C LEU A 238 10.39 -18.99 -0.13
N PRO A 239 10.81 -17.74 0.14
CA PRO A 239 9.94 -16.57 0.04
C PRO A 239 9.35 -16.35 -1.37
N LEU A 240 10.12 -16.62 -2.44
CA LEU A 240 9.59 -16.51 -3.81
C LEU A 240 8.61 -17.65 -4.16
N GLU A 241 8.79 -18.85 -3.62
CA GLU A 241 7.85 -19.95 -3.80
C GLU A 241 6.54 -19.71 -3.05
N LEU A 242 6.65 -19.14 -1.85
CA LEU A 242 5.48 -18.70 -1.08
C LEU A 242 4.67 -17.65 -1.84
N VAL A 243 5.32 -16.62 -2.39
CA VAL A 243 4.63 -15.63 -3.23
C VAL A 243 4.01 -16.28 -4.47
N ALA A 244 4.73 -17.18 -5.15
CA ALA A 244 4.22 -17.88 -6.32
C ALA A 244 2.95 -18.67 -6.02
N ALA A 245 2.80 -19.18 -4.79
CA ALA A 245 1.61 -19.94 -4.43
C ALA A 245 0.44 -19.09 -3.94
N VAL A 246 0.69 -18.10 -3.10
CA VAL A 246 -0.39 -17.42 -2.34
C VAL A 246 -0.28 -15.90 -2.30
N GLY A 247 0.73 -15.30 -2.94
CA GLY A 247 0.91 -13.85 -3.00
C GLY A 247 0.15 -13.19 -4.16
N ASP A 248 0.39 -11.90 -4.32
CA ASP A 248 -0.01 -11.09 -5.47
C ASP A 248 1.23 -10.41 -6.10
N PRO A 249 1.15 -9.95 -7.36
CA PRO A 249 2.31 -9.39 -8.05
C PRO A 249 2.87 -8.11 -7.40
N MET A 250 2.04 -7.31 -6.73
CA MET A 250 2.50 -6.06 -6.11
C MET A 250 3.47 -6.36 -4.95
N GLN A 251 3.17 -7.37 -4.13
CA GLN A 251 3.95 -7.66 -2.93
C GLN A 251 5.45 -7.88 -3.22
N VAL A 252 5.77 -8.66 -4.25
CA VAL A 252 7.18 -8.98 -4.58
C VAL A 252 7.90 -7.83 -5.26
N VAL A 253 7.19 -7.04 -6.07
CA VAL A 253 7.73 -5.83 -6.69
C VAL A 253 8.11 -4.82 -5.60
N VAL A 254 7.16 -4.50 -4.70
CA VAL A 254 7.39 -3.49 -3.66
C VAL A 254 8.46 -3.97 -2.67
N ALA A 255 8.51 -5.27 -2.36
CA ALA A 255 9.58 -5.83 -1.54
C ALA A 255 10.97 -5.63 -2.20
N GLY A 256 11.10 -5.90 -3.50
CA GLY A 256 12.32 -5.63 -4.26
C GLY A 256 12.68 -4.13 -4.30
N MET A 257 11.70 -3.26 -4.55
CA MET A 257 11.89 -1.82 -4.54
C MET A 257 12.39 -1.32 -3.19
N ALA A 258 11.79 -1.79 -2.09
CA ALA A 258 12.17 -1.40 -0.74
C ALA A 258 13.59 -1.87 -0.37
N ILE A 259 13.95 -3.11 -0.72
CA ILE A 259 15.31 -3.66 -0.53
C ILE A 259 16.35 -2.75 -1.21
N ALA A 260 16.17 -2.50 -2.52
CA ALA A 260 17.13 -1.73 -3.29
C ALA A 260 17.18 -0.26 -2.84
N ALA A 261 16.02 0.41 -2.75
CA ALA A 261 15.97 1.83 -2.43
C ALA A 261 16.50 2.15 -1.02
N SER A 262 16.27 1.26 -0.04
CA SER A 262 16.73 1.46 1.35
C SER A 262 18.24 1.62 1.46
N ARG A 263 19.03 1.14 0.50
CA ARG A 263 20.50 1.28 0.50
C ARG A 263 20.95 2.73 0.39
N SER A 264 20.13 3.58 -0.21
CA SER A 264 20.52 4.94 -0.63
C SER A 264 19.55 6.03 -0.18
N CYS A 265 18.32 5.69 0.23
CA CYS A 265 17.30 6.67 0.62
C CYS A 265 16.26 6.10 1.60
N GLY A 266 15.41 6.98 2.14
CA GLY A 266 14.29 6.57 2.98
C GLY A 266 13.20 5.87 2.16
N VAL A 267 12.48 4.95 2.78
CA VAL A 267 11.33 4.28 2.17
C VAL A 267 10.16 4.31 3.13
N MET A 268 9.04 4.85 2.68
CA MET A 268 7.74 4.71 3.34
C MET A 268 6.90 3.72 2.56
N LEU A 269 6.71 2.53 3.12
CA LEU A 269 5.75 1.55 2.61
C LEU A 269 4.33 2.05 2.94
N ALA A 270 3.59 2.43 1.90
CA ALA A 270 2.39 3.26 2.01
C ALA A 270 1.10 2.44 1.91
N GLY A 271 0.63 2.00 3.06
CA GLY A 271 -0.55 1.16 3.20
C GLY A 271 -0.59 0.47 4.58
N GLY A 272 -1.64 -0.31 4.79
CA GLY A 272 -1.88 -0.98 6.08
C GLY A 272 -1.18 -2.33 6.19
N THR A 273 -1.95 -3.36 6.56
CA THR A 273 -1.44 -4.72 6.78
C THR A 273 -0.75 -5.35 5.57
N GLN A 274 -1.10 -4.93 4.35
CA GLN A 274 -0.39 -5.30 3.13
C GLN A 274 1.09 -4.89 3.18
N MET A 275 1.39 -3.67 3.64
CA MET A 275 2.76 -3.15 3.70
C MET A 275 3.59 -3.78 4.83
N LEU A 276 2.93 -4.22 5.91
CA LEU A 276 3.58 -5.07 6.91
C LEU A 276 3.97 -6.44 6.32
N ALA A 277 3.11 -7.04 5.49
CA ALA A 277 3.44 -8.27 4.77
C ALA A 277 4.58 -8.07 3.76
N VAL A 278 4.59 -6.96 3.03
CA VAL A 278 5.68 -6.57 2.12
C VAL A 278 7.00 -6.41 2.88
N TYR A 279 7.01 -5.74 4.02
CA TYR A 279 8.22 -5.60 4.83
C TYR A 279 8.72 -6.96 5.34
N ALA A 280 7.84 -7.80 5.86
CA ALA A 280 8.19 -9.15 6.30
C ALA A 280 8.76 -10.00 5.15
N LEU A 281 8.17 -9.90 3.96
CA LEU A 281 8.65 -10.53 2.74
C LEU A 281 10.02 -9.99 2.31
N ALA A 282 10.22 -8.67 2.32
CA ALA A 282 11.50 -8.04 2.01
C ALA A 282 12.61 -8.56 2.93
N ARG A 283 12.34 -8.65 4.24
CA ARG A 283 13.26 -9.22 5.22
C ARG A 283 13.60 -10.68 4.92
N ALA A 284 12.59 -11.49 4.62
CA ALA A 284 12.79 -12.90 4.27
C ALA A 284 13.61 -13.05 2.98
N LEU A 285 13.31 -12.27 1.93
CA LEU A 285 14.05 -12.25 0.66
C LEU A 285 15.51 -11.82 0.88
N ALA A 286 15.73 -10.72 1.61
CA ALA A 286 17.07 -10.23 1.88
C ALA A 286 17.92 -11.26 2.64
N ARG A 287 17.33 -11.96 3.61
CA ARG A 287 18.01 -13.04 4.31
C ARG A 287 18.29 -14.26 3.43
N THR A 288 17.26 -14.79 2.76
CA THR A 288 17.39 -16.01 1.95
C THR A 288 18.37 -15.85 0.79
N TYR A 289 18.41 -14.67 0.17
CA TYR A 289 19.27 -14.39 -0.99
C TYR A 289 20.49 -13.54 -0.64
N ASN A 290 20.78 -13.33 0.65
CA ASN A 290 21.91 -12.54 1.16
C ASN A 290 22.03 -11.15 0.48
N LEU A 291 20.92 -10.42 0.39
CA LEU A 291 20.86 -9.11 -0.23
C LEU A 291 21.15 -8.02 0.79
N GLU A 292 21.99 -7.07 0.41
CA GLU A 292 22.16 -5.85 1.18
C GLU A 292 20.86 -5.05 1.20
N TRP A 293 20.50 -4.52 2.36
CA TRP A 293 19.37 -3.60 2.54
C TRP A 293 19.54 -2.88 3.89
N GLN A 294 18.82 -1.78 4.10
CA GLN A 294 18.89 -1.01 5.34
C GLN A 294 17.51 -0.90 5.97
N PRO A 295 17.09 -1.87 6.83
CA PRO A 295 15.75 -1.86 7.44
C PRO A 295 15.46 -0.58 8.23
N ARG A 296 16.49 0.06 8.80
CA ARG A 296 16.37 1.36 9.51
C ARG A 296 15.93 2.53 8.62
N GLN A 297 16.04 2.39 7.29
CA GLN A 297 15.56 3.40 6.34
C GLN A 297 14.08 3.19 5.97
N ILE A 298 13.44 2.14 6.48
CA ILE A 298 12.08 1.74 6.08
C ILE A 298 11.11 1.99 7.22
N VAL A 299 9.98 2.61 6.91
CA VAL A 299 8.82 2.77 7.81
C VAL A 299 7.54 2.35 7.09
N VAL A 300 6.51 1.97 7.83
CA VAL A 300 5.16 1.79 7.30
C VAL A 300 4.33 3.01 7.64
N GLY A 301 3.78 3.65 6.62
CA GLY A 301 2.91 4.82 6.73
C GLY A 301 1.47 4.47 6.37
N THR A 302 0.53 4.68 7.29
CA THR A 302 -0.89 4.34 7.08
C THR A 302 -1.85 5.36 7.70
N THR A 303 -3.14 5.03 7.83
CA THR A 303 -4.18 5.85 8.44
C THR A 303 -4.52 5.39 9.85
N ARG A 304 -5.03 6.30 10.68
CA ARG A 304 -5.58 5.93 12.00
C ARG A 304 -6.70 4.91 11.90
N TRP A 305 -7.50 4.93 10.82
CA TRP A 305 -8.58 3.98 10.61
C TRP A 305 -8.08 2.54 10.46
N VAL A 306 -6.82 2.34 10.08
CA VAL A 306 -6.17 1.02 10.04
C VAL A 306 -5.55 0.65 11.39
N THR A 307 -4.86 1.58 12.05
CA THR A 307 -4.14 1.29 13.32
C THR A 307 -5.07 1.21 14.53
N GLU A 308 -6.23 1.85 14.46
CA GLU A 308 -7.22 1.93 15.54
C GLU A 308 -8.49 1.11 15.24
N ASP A 309 -8.49 0.32 14.16
CA ASP A 309 -9.56 -0.62 13.82
C ASP A 309 -9.65 -1.74 14.87
N ALA A 310 -10.69 -1.72 15.70
CA ALA A 310 -10.92 -2.74 16.72
C ALA A 310 -11.17 -4.15 16.17
N THR A 311 -11.38 -4.28 14.85
CA THR A 311 -11.59 -5.57 14.18
C THR A 311 -10.33 -6.10 13.48
N GLY A 312 -9.23 -5.34 13.52
CA GLY A 312 -7.92 -5.73 13.04
C GLY A 312 -6.86 -5.65 14.14
N GLY A 313 -5.63 -6.05 13.82
CA GLY A 313 -4.50 -6.11 14.74
C GLY A 313 -3.22 -5.54 14.13
N THR A 314 -3.29 -4.41 13.42
CA THR A 314 -2.14 -3.82 12.71
C THR A 314 -0.96 -3.54 13.62
N VAL A 315 -1.22 -2.96 14.79
CA VAL A 315 -0.17 -2.64 15.76
C VAL A 315 0.45 -3.92 16.31
N GLU A 316 -0.37 -4.94 16.58
CA GLU A 316 0.11 -6.26 17.00
C GLU A 316 0.95 -6.93 15.90
N LEU A 317 0.55 -6.86 14.63
CA LEU A 317 1.33 -7.37 13.50
C LEU A 317 2.68 -6.67 13.37
N ALA A 318 2.72 -5.34 13.51
CA ALA A 318 3.98 -4.60 13.50
C ALA A 318 4.89 -4.99 14.69
N GLN A 319 4.32 -5.25 15.87
CA GLN A 319 5.05 -5.76 17.03
C GLN A 319 5.56 -7.20 16.83
N LEU A 320 4.77 -8.07 16.20
CA LEU A 320 5.18 -9.43 15.84
C LEU A 320 6.33 -9.44 14.82
N ILE A 321 6.35 -8.47 13.91
CA ILE A 321 7.48 -8.25 13.00
C ILE A 321 8.70 -7.74 13.78
N GLY A 322 8.50 -6.82 14.71
CA GLY A 322 9.44 -6.50 15.79
C GLY A 322 10.39 -5.33 15.56
N ASP A 323 10.67 -4.95 14.30
CA ASP A 323 11.71 -3.96 13.97
C ASP A 323 11.25 -2.85 12.99
N ILE A 324 9.96 -2.80 12.64
CA ILE A 324 9.39 -1.82 11.72
C ILE A 324 8.63 -0.70 12.46
N PRO A 325 8.97 0.59 12.25
CA PRO A 325 8.13 1.69 12.71
C PRO A 325 6.82 1.76 11.94
N LEU A 326 5.72 1.80 12.69
CA LEU A 326 4.37 2.00 12.17
C LEU A 326 3.91 3.42 12.51
N ILE A 327 3.73 4.23 11.47
CA ILE A 327 3.34 5.63 11.56
C ILE A 327 1.96 5.77 10.92
N ALA A 328 1.05 6.49 11.57
CA ALA A 328 -0.28 6.74 11.01
C ALA A 328 -0.65 8.22 11.03
N THR A 329 -1.25 8.71 9.94
CA THR A 329 -1.94 10.00 9.93
C THR A 329 -3.14 9.97 10.88
N GLN A 330 -3.32 11.05 11.63
CA GLN A 330 -4.47 11.30 12.50
C GLN A 330 -5.61 12.03 11.77
N LEU A 331 -5.56 12.08 10.44
CA LEU A 331 -6.67 12.52 9.58
C LEU A 331 -7.97 11.87 10.05
N ASN A 332 -9.01 12.69 10.11
CA ASN A 332 -10.37 12.23 10.34
C ASN A 332 -11.38 12.99 9.48
N PHE A 333 -12.57 12.45 9.33
CA PHE A 333 -13.64 12.99 8.50
C PHE A 333 -14.90 13.34 9.29
N HIS A 334 -14.86 13.40 10.63
CA HIS A 334 -16.01 13.75 11.48
C HIS A 334 -16.76 15.01 10.99
N ASN A 335 -16.00 16.04 10.60
CA ASN A 335 -16.53 17.33 10.16
C ASN A 335 -16.69 17.45 8.64
N SER A 336 -16.51 16.36 7.89
CA SER A 336 -16.71 16.40 6.44
C SER A 336 -18.16 16.68 6.12
N ARG A 337 -18.43 17.50 5.09
CA ARG A 337 -19.79 17.70 4.56
C ARG A 337 -20.29 16.50 3.77
N TYR A 338 -19.39 15.67 3.23
CA TYR A 338 -19.73 14.54 2.37
C TYR A 338 -19.97 13.26 3.20
N PRO A 339 -21.19 12.67 3.14
CA PRO A 339 -21.49 11.43 3.86
C PRO A 339 -20.51 10.29 3.54
N GLN A 340 -20.11 10.16 2.27
CA GLN A 340 -19.16 9.13 1.83
C GLN A 340 -17.75 9.27 2.44
N LEU A 341 -17.36 10.46 2.92
CA LEU A 341 -16.12 10.60 3.69
C LEU A 341 -16.35 10.23 5.15
N ARG A 342 -17.46 10.69 5.75
CA ARG A 342 -17.80 10.35 7.15
C ARG A 342 -17.91 8.84 7.38
N ALA A 343 -18.21 8.04 6.37
CA ALA A 343 -18.23 6.58 6.45
C ALA A 343 -16.88 5.95 6.86
N TYR A 344 -15.74 6.61 6.63
CA TYR A 344 -14.44 6.11 7.12
C TYR A 344 -14.40 6.01 8.66
N GLU A 345 -15.07 6.92 9.36
CA GLU A 345 -15.18 6.90 10.83
C GLU A 345 -16.02 5.72 11.35
N GLN A 346 -16.74 5.04 10.46
CA GLN A 346 -17.53 3.85 10.75
C GLN A 346 -16.80 2.56 10.33
N GLY A 347 -15.54 2.66 9.94
CA GLY A 347 -14.69 1.53 9.56
C GLY A 347 -14.79 1.12 8.08
N PHE A 348 -15.47 1.89 7.23
CA PHE A 348 -15.47 1.61 5.79
C PHE A 348 -14.17 2.07 5.14
N VAL A 349 -13.70 1.29 4.15
CA VAL A 349 -12.53 1.59 3.29
C VAL A 349 -11.18 1.63 4.03
N LYS A 350 -10.99 2.60 4.93
CA LYS A 350 -9.83 2.83 5.81
C LYS A 350 -8.54 3.26 5.12
N GLU A 351 -8.14 2.61 4.04
CA GLU A 351 -6.83 2.80 3.41
C GLU A 351 -6.83 2.30 1.96
N GLY A 352 -5.86 2.74 1.19
CA GLY A 352 -5.54 2.26 -0.15
C GLY A 352 -4.86 3.37 -0.96
N VAL A 353 -4.14 3.00 -2.02
CA VAL A 353 -3.49 3.96 -2.93
C VAL A 353 -2.55 4.92 -2.19
N GLY A 354 -1.99 4.49 -1.04
CA GLY A 354 -1.07 5.28 -0.22
C GLY A 354 -1.68 6.50 0.46
N ALA A 355 -3.00 6.52 0.70
CA ALA A 355 -3.70 7.66 1.29
C ALA A 355 -3.11 8.12 2.62
N GLY A 356 -2.82 7.17 3.53
CA GLY A 356 -2.21 7.50 4.81
C GLY A 356 -0.84 8.15 4.68
N ALA A 357 0.03 7.54 3.88
CA ALA A 357 1.38 8.04 3.61
C ALA A 357 1.39 9.41 2.90
N ALA A 358 0.43 9.65 1.99
CA ALA A 358 0.26 10.95 1.35
C ALA A 358 0.00 12.04 2.40
N CYS A 359 -0.93 11.81 3.33
CA CYS A 359 -1.20 12.76 4.41
C CYS A 359 -0.01 12.94 5.36
N ILE A 360 0.72 11.86 5.67
CA ILE A 360 1.96 11.94 6.46
C ILE A 360 2.97 12.83 5.73
N ALA A 361 3.20 12.63 4.43
CA ALA A 361 4.10 13.45 3.64
C ALA A 361 3.70 14.93 3.62
N ALA A 362 2.40 15.23 3.47
CA ALA A 362 1.91 16.60 3.53
C ALA A 362 2.14 17.27 4.88
N HIS A 363 1.95 16.53 5.98
CA HIS A 363 2.24 17.03 7.31
C HIS A 363 3.74 17.24 7.53
N LEU A 364 4.57 16.29 7.12
CA LEU A 364 6.02 16.38 7.31
C LEU A 364 6.62 17.56 6.54
N ARG A 365 6.26 17.71 5.26
CA ARG A 365 6.83 18.72 4.37
C ARG A 365 6.32 20.13 4.66
N ASP A 366 5.00 20.27 4.72
CA ASP A 366 4.33 21.58 4.69
C ASP A 366 3.50 21.84 5.95
N ASN A 367 3.64 20.99 6.99
CA ASN A 367 2.89 21.08 8.24
C ASN A 367 1.36 21.19 8.04
N TRP A 368 0.84 20.54 7.00
CA TRP A 368 -0.60 20.47 6.77
C TRP A 368 -1.31 19.94 8.01
N GLN A 369 -2.37 20.64 8.42
CA GLN A 369 -3.22 20.23 9.53
C GLN A 369 -4.51 19.61 9.01
N GLN A 370 -5.29 19.07 9.94
CA GLN A 370 -6.59 18.45 9.70
C GLN A 370 -7.50 19.27 8.75
N GLU A 371 -7.57 20.60 8.94
CA GLU A 371 -8.43 21.47 8.12
C GLU A 371 -7.96 21.56 6.67
N GLN A 372 -6.65 21.74 6.43
CA GLN A 372 -6.10 21.77 5.07
C GLN A 372 -6.29 20.44 4.36
N LEU A 373 -6.01 19.33 5.03
CA LEU A 373 -6.20 17.99 4.47
C LEU A 373 -7.67 17.78 4.08
N LEU A 374 -8.60 18.02 5.02
CA LEU A 374 -10.03 17.84 4.76
C LEU A 374 -10.49 18.70 3.58
N LYS A 375 -10.12 20.00 3.55
CA LYS A 375 -10.51 20.91 2.47
C LYS A 375 -10.00 20.44 1.10
N ALA A 376 -8.75 19.99 1.01
CA ALA A 376 -8.18 19.50 -0.24
C ALA A 376 -8.88 18.21 -0.73
N ILE A 377 -9.24 17.31 0.18
CA ILE A 377 -9.94 16.06 -0.14
C ILE A 377 -11.38 16.33 -0.58
N GLU A 378 -12.09 17.19 0.13
CA GLU A 378 -13.45 17.63 -0.22
C GLU A 378 -13.50 18.29 -1.60
N LEU A 379 -12.45 19.03 -1.98
CA LEU A 379 -12.35 19.65 -3.30
C LEU A 379 -12.33 18.61 -4.42
N GLN A 380 -11.68 17.45 -4.24
CA GLN A 380 -11.67 16.37 -5.23
C GLN A 380 -13.08 15.80 -5.44
N ILE A 381 -13.86 15.62 -4.37
CA ILE A 381 -15.26 15.18 -4.46
C ILE A 381 -16.12 16.23 -5.15
N SER A 382 -15.99 17.50 -4.76
CA SER A 382 -16.72 18.61 -5.38
C SER A 382 -16.51 18.66 -6.89
N ARG A 383 -15.27 18.51 -7.35
CA ARG A 383 -14.92 18.48 -8.79
C ARG A 383 -15.53 17.27 -9.51
N LEU A 384 -15.52 16.10 -8.88
CA LEU A 384 -16.17 14.88 -9.41
C LEU A 384 -17.68 15.05 -9.59
N GLU A 385 -18.36 15.67 -8.62
CA GLU A 385 -19.81 15.90 -8.68
C GLU A 385 -20.19 16.92 -9.76
N LEU A 386 -19.35 17.94 -10.01
CA LEU A 386 -19.60 18.93 -11.06
C LEU A 386 -19.57 18.31 -12.46
N LEU A 387 -18.68 17.34 -12.70
CA LEU A 387 -18.64 16.64 -13.99
C LEU A 387 -19.82 15.73 -14.25
N LYS A 388 -20.41 15.13 -13.22
CA LYS A 388 -21.62 14.30 -13.39
C LYS A 388 -22.86 15.11 -13.77
N LYS A 389 -22.82 16.43 -13.60
CA LYS A 389 -23.93 17.36 -13.91
C LYS A 389 -23.83 17.98 -15.30
N ASN A 390 -22.67 17.89 -15.95
CA ASN A 390 -22.42 18.32 -17.32
C ASN A 390 -22.42 17.09 -18.24
#